data_AF-A0A0F9DHH9-F1
#
_entry.id   AF-A0A0F9DHH9-F1
#
_cell.length_a   1.000
_cell.length_b   1.000
_cell.length_c   1.000
_cell.angle_alpha   90.00
_cell.angle_beta   90.00
_cell.angle_gamma   90.00
#
_symmetry.space_group_name_H-M   'P 1'
#
loop_
_entity.id
_entity.type
_entity.pdbx_description
1 polymer ?
#
loop_
_entity_poly.entity_id
_entity_poly.type
_entity_poly.pdbx_seq_one_letter_code
_entity_poly.pdbx_strand_id
1 'polypeptide(L)'
;MKSRARSMLDKSIAAMLSAIEIYNKPDFNYREETFSVLCINAWELLFKAKVLQLARNQVTSLYVWEHRQLKLGGKSKKKYIKNNRAGNPMSVSLFEAHRIIIEDYGVKVNRAVKTNITALGKR
;
A
#
# COMPACT_ATOMS: atom_id res chain seq x y z
N MET A 1 18.81 6.33 -14.05
CA MET A 1 18.21 6.02 -12.73
C MET A 1 16.83 5.42 -12.92
N LYS A 2 16.46 4.37 -12.16
CA LYS A 2 15.10 3.80 -12.22
C LYS A 2 14.07 4.80 -11.65
N SER A 3 12.85 4.81 -12.21
CA SER A 3 11.75 5.60 -11.65
C SER A 3 11.34 5.08 -10.27
N ARG A 4 10.72 5.92 -9.44
CA ARG A 4 10.23 5.51 -8.11
C ARG A 4 9.18 4.41 -8.21
N ALA A 5 8.28 4.52 -9.18
CA ALA A 5 7.30 3.49 -9.49
C ALA A 5 7.98 2.15 -9.83
N ARG A 6 9.04 2.17 -10.66
CA ARG A 6 9.76 0.94 -11.02
C ARG A 6 10.51 0.34 -9.84
N SER A 7 11.18 1.18 -9.03
CA SER A 7 11.87 0.70 -7.82
C SER A 7 10.90 0.06 -6.83
N MET A 8 9.69 0.61 -6.68
CA MET A 8 8.67 0.07 -5.80
C MET A 8 8.05 -1.23 -6.34
N LEU A 9 7.87 -1.33 -7.66
CA LEU A 9 7.46 -2.57 -8.33
C LEU A 9 8.51 -3.68 -8.13
N ASP A 10 9.80 -3.37 -8.33
CA ASP A 10 10.87 -4.35 -8.14
C ASP A 10 10.87 -4.89 -6.69
N LYS A 11 10.61 -4.03 -5.69
CA LYS A 11 10.45 -4.44 -4.28
C LYS A 11 9.21 -5.29 -4.04
N SER A 12 8.08 -4.97 -4.69
CA SER A 12 6.86 -5.77 -4.63
C SER A 12 7.09 -7.19 -5.12
N ILE A 13 7.77 -7.33 -6.27
CA ILE A 13 8.10 -8.64 -6.85
C ILE A 13 9.02 -9.42 -5.90
N ALA A 14 10.07 -8.77 -5.38
CA ALA A 14 10.99 -9.41 -4.42
C ALA A 14 10.25 -9.88 -3.16
N ALA A 15 9.36 -9.07 -2.59
CA ALA A 15 8.57 -9.44 -1.42
C ALA A 15 7.64 -10.63 -1.69
N MET A 16 7.02 -10.71 -2.88
CA MET A 16 6.18 -11.85 -3.26
C MET A 16 6.99 -13.13 -3.41
N LEU A 17 8.18 -13.05 -4.04
CA LEU A 17 9.08 -14.20 -4.17
C LEU A 17 9.52 -14.71 -2.79
N SER A 18 9.93 -13.80 -1.89
CA SER A 18 10.26 -14.17 -0.51
C SER A 18 9.07 -14.79 0.23
N ALA A 19 7.84 -14.32 0.00
CA ALA A 19 6.66 -14.95 0.57
C ALA A 19 6.56 -16.42 0.13
N ILE A 20 6.64 -16.69 -1.17
CA ILE A 20 6.55 -18.03 -1.75
C ILE A 20 7.66 -18.94 -1.22
N GLU A 21 8.90 -18.45 -1.12
CA GLU A 21 10.03 -19.20 -0.58
C GLU A 21 9.79 -19.62 0.88
N ILE A 22 9.29 -18.71 1.72
CA ILE A 22 8.97 -19.02 3.13
C ILE A 22 7.83 -20.03 3.21
N TYR A 23 6.80 -19.89 2.39
CA TYR A 23 5.68 -20.82 2.37
C TYR A 23 6.10 -22.26 2.02
N ASN A 24 7.06 -22.38 1.09
CA ASN A 24 7.59 -23.67 0.63
C ASN A 24 8.68 -24.25 1.55
N LYS A 25 9.11 -23.54 2.61
CA LYS A 25 10.08 -24.11 3.55
C LYS A 25 9.45 -25.26 4.37
N PRO A 26 10.09 -26.44 4.42
CA PRO A 26 9.52 -27.62 5.08
C PRO A 26 9.41 -27.47 6.60
N ASP A 27 10.42 -26.91 7.25
CA ASP A 27 10.45 -26.70 8.70
C ASP A 27 10.56 -25.20 9.03
N PHE A 28 9.39 -24.56 9.06
CA PHE A 28 9.25 -23.17 9.49
C PHE A 28 7.88 -23.02 10.17
N ASN A 29 7.88 -23.08 11.49
CA ASN A 29 6.66 -23.15 12.31
C ASN A 29 5.73 -21.93 12.15
N TYR A 30 6.25 -20.78 11.71
CA TYR A 30 5.50 -19.53 11.54
C TYR A 30 5.26 -19.15 10.07
N ARG A 31 5.24 -20.16 9.17
CA ARG A 31 5.38 -19.92 7.71
C ARG A 31 4.15 -19.27 7.12
N GLU A 32 2.97 -19.60 7.64
CA GLU A 32 1.70 -19.13 7.10
C GLU A 32 1.47 -17.65 7.44
N GLU A 33 1.79 -17.26 8.67
CA GLU A 33 1.74 -15.89 9.14
C GLU A 33 2.80 -15.05 8.45
N THR A 34 4.04 -15.56 8.34
CA THR A 34 5.12 -14.86 7.64
C THR A 34 4.80 -14.70 6.16
N PHE A 35 4.29 -15.74 5.50
CA PHE A 35 3.79 -15.66 4.13
C PHE A 35 2.73 -14.58 4.00
N SER A 36 1.74 -14.55 4.90
CA SER A 36 0.64 -13.59 4.84
C SER A 36 1.14 -12.15 4.98
N VAL A 37 2.05 -11.89 5.92
CA VAL A 37 2.67 -10.56 6.11
C VAL A 37 3.43 -10.11 4.86
N LEU A 38 4.27 -10.98 4.29
CA LEU A 38 5.06 -10.67 3.08
C LEU A 38 4.16 -10.50 1.86
N CYS A 39 3.15 -11.35 1.68
CA CYS A 39 2.20 -11.30 0.57
C CYS A 39 1.37 -10.00 0.60
N ILE A 40 0.85 -9.61 1.77
CA ILE A 40 0.13 -8.34 1.94
C ILE A 40 1.04 -7.15 1.62
N ASN A 41 2.29 -7.17 2.10
CA ASN A 41 3.27 -6.12 1.82
C ASN A 41 3.56 -6.03 0.31
N ALA A 42 3.75 -7.17 -0.37
CA ALA A 42 3.99 -7.23 -1.80
C ALA A 42 2.84 -6.59 -2.59
N TRP A 43 1.58 -6.91 -2.27
CA TRP A 43 0.41 -6.29 -2.89
C TRP A 43 0.31 -4.80 -2.60
N GLU A 44 0.61 -4.36 -1.37
CA GLU A 44 0.59 -2.94 -1.02
C GLU A 44 1.62 -2.16 -1.84
N LEU A 45 2.84 -2.70 -1.97
CA LEU A 45 3.88 -2.10 -2.79
C LEU A 45 3.48 -2.08 -4.28
N LEU A 46 2.83 -3.12 -4.79
CA LEU A 46 2.36 -3.17 -6.17
C LEU A 46 1.37 -2.03 -6.46
N PHE A 47 0.39 -1.83 -5.58
CA PHE A 47 -0.61 -0.80 -5.75
C PHE A 47 -0.02 0.60 -5.59
N LYS A 48 0.85 0.81 -4.60
CA LYS A 48 1.59 2.08 -4.48
C LYS A 48 2.46 2.36 -5.71
N ALA A 49 3.09 1.36 -6.29
CA ALA A 49 3.84 1.51 -7.54
C ALA A 49 2.93 1.95 -8.69
N LYS A 50 1.71 1.39 -8.79
CA LYS A 50 0.71 1.79 -9.78
C LYS A 50 0.23 3.22 -9.56
N VAL A 51 -0.05 3.62 -8.32
CA VAL A 51 -0.40 5.01 -7.97
C VAL A 51 0.74 5.96 -8.37
N LEU A 52 1.99 5.65 -8.06
CA LEU A 52 3.14 6.46 -8.48
C LEU A 52 3.25 6.56 -10.00
N GLN A 53 3.00 5.47 -10.73
CA GLN A 53 3.01 5.49 -12.20
C GLN A 53 1.96 6.47 -12.73
N LEU A 54 0.72 6.39 -12.23
CA LEU A 54 -0.39 7.26 -12.63
C LEU A 54 -0.14 8.72 -12.24
N ALA A 55 0.47 8.96 -11.08
CA ALA A 55 0.83 10.27 -10.55
C ALA A 55 2.14 10.85 -11.11
N ARG A 56 2.71 10.28 -12.18
CA ARG A 56 3.98 10.71 -12.79
C ARG A 56 5.16 10.76 -11.77
N ASN A 57 5.25 9.75 -10.91
CA ASN A 57 6.26 9.56 -9.86
C ASN A 57 6.28 10.61 -8.72
N GLN A 58 5.18 11.31 -8.51
CA GLN A 58 5.02 12.23 -7.37
C GLN A 58 4.79 11.45 -6.07
N VAL A 59 5.74 11.52 -5.14
CA VAL A 59 5.67 10.74 -3.87
C VAL A 59 4.52 11.19 -2.97
N THR A 60 4.13 12.46 -3.07
CA THR A 60 3.01 13.03 -2.31
C THR A 60 1.67 12.36 -2.61
N SER A 61 1.53 11.68 -3.77
CA SER A 61 0.34 10.90 -4.09
C SER A 61 0.20 9.64 -3.23
N LEU A 62 1.25 9.24 -2.52
CA LEU A 62 1.24 8.12 -1.59
C LEU A 62 0.98 8.54 -0.16
N TYR A 63 0.88 9.84 0.15
CA TYR A 63 0.67 10.30 1.52
C TYR A 63 -0.81 10.37 1.89
N VAL A 64 -1.09 10.05 3.15
CA VAL A 64 -2.42 10.21 3.72
C VAL A 64 -2.63 11.68 4.07
N TRP A 65 -3.72 12.25 3.59
CA TRP A 65 -4.11 13.63 3.86
C TRP A 65 -5.27 13.67 4.85
N GLU A 66 -5.15 14.46 5.90
CA GLU A 66 -6.19 14.63 6.91
C GLU A 66 -6.46 16.11 7.23
N HIS A 67 -7.68 16.37 7.70
CA HIS A 67 -8.01 17.64 8.32
C HIS A 67 -7.66 17.57 9.80
N ARG A 68 -6.92 18.56 10.30
CA ARG A 68 -6.54 18.61 11.71
C ARG A 68 -7.71 19.07 12.56
N GLN A 69 -7.84 18.50 13.76
CA GLN A 69 -8.75 19.02 14.77
C GLN A 69 -8.17 20.32 15.35
N LEU A 70 -8.99 21.36 15.39
CA LEU A 70 -8.67 22.66 15.97
C LEU A 70 -8.96 22.62 17.47
N LYS A 71 -8.24 23.44 18.24
CA LYS A 71 -8.38 23.52 19.72
C LYS A 71 -9.81 23.84 20.17
N LEU A 72 -10.56 24.59 19.36
CA LEU A 72 -11.91 25.05 19.67
C LEU A 72 -13.02 24.07 19.22
N GLY A 73 -12.67 22.84 18.82
CA GLY A 73 -13.65 21.88 18.32
C GLY A 73 -14.07 22.20 16.89
N GLY A 74 -13.40 21.61 15.92
CA GLY A 74 -13.66 21.83 14.49
C GLY A 74 -12.53 21.33 13.62
N LYS A 75 -12.76 21.13 12.33
CA LYS A 75 -11.73 20.67 11.39
C LYS A 75 -11.09 21.85 10.65
N SER A 76 -9.80 21.77 10.37
CA SER A 76 -9.10 22.75 9.54
C SER A 76 -9.67 22.80 8.13
N LYS A 77 -9.74 23.98 7.50
CA LYS A 77 -10.12 24.08 6.08
C LYS A 77 -9.09 23.44 5.14
N LYS A 78 -7.80 23.59 5.46
CA LYS A 78 -6.67 23.01 4.74
C LYS A 78 -6.45 21.55 5.15
N LYS A 79 -6.03 20.71 4.19
CA LYS A 79 -5.52 19.35 4.43
C LYS A 79 -4.03 19.36 4.74
N TYR A 80 -3.61 18.48 5.64
CA TYR A 80 -2.22 18.28 6.02
C TYR A 80 -1.83 16.83 5.82
N ILE A 81 -0.54 16.59 5.57
CA ILE A 81 0.00 15.24 5.58
C ILE A 81 -0.12 14.70 7.00
N LYS A 82 -0.75 13.54 7.13
CA LYS A 82 -0.81 12.78 8.36
C LYS A 82 0.56 12.20 8.64
N ASN A 83 1.06 12.39 9.86
CA ASN A 83 2.30 11.77 10.30
C ASN A 83 2.01 10.55 11.17
N ASN A 84 2.91 9.57 11.15
CA ASN A 84 2.88 8.46 12.09
C ASN A 84 3.42 8.88 13.47
N ARG A 85 3.42 7.94 14.43
CA ARG A 85 3.90 8.20 15.80
C ARG A 85 5.37 8.65 15.87
N ALA A 86 6.18 8.30 14.88
CA ALA A 86 7.58 8.69 14.77
C ALA A 86 7.78 10.02 14.01
N GLY A 87 6.71 10.73 13.65
CA GLY A 87 6.79 12.01 12.94
C GLY A 87 7.00 11.91 11.43
N ASN A 88 7.04 10.70 10.86
CA ASN A 88 7.22 10.48 9.42
C ASN A 88 5.88 10.59 8.67
N PRO A 89 5.86 11.09 7.42
CA PRO A 89 4.68 11.06 6.56
C PRO A 89 4.08 9.65 6.46
N MET A 90 2.81 9.53 6.81
CA MET A 90 2.09 8.26 6.71
C MET A 90 1.75 7.99 5.25
N SER A 91 2.11 6.81 4.76
CA SER A 91 1.72 6.36 3.43
C SER A 91 0.33 5.73 3.43
N VAL A 92 -0.37 5.81 2.29
CA VAL A 92 -1.66 5.13 2.05
C VAL A 92 -1.53 3.62 2.28
N SER A 93 -2.59 2.98 2.77
CA SER A 93 -2.63 1.52 2.94
C SER A 93 -2.94 0.82 1.62
N LEU A 94 -2.85 -0.51 1.59
CA LEU A 94 -3.28 -1.36 0.47
C LEU A 94 -4.68 -0.99 -0.08
N PHE A 95 -5.67 -0.91 0.81
CA PHE A 95 -7.05 -0.61 0.41
C PHE A 95 -7.22 0.83 -0.09
N GLU A 96 -6.54 1.79 0.54
CA GLU A 96 -6.59 3.18 0.09
C GLU A 96 -5.88 3.35 -1.26
N ALA A 97 -4.74 2.69 -1.47
CA ALA A 97 -4.06 2.67 -2.76
C ALA A 97 -4.93 2.06 -3.87
N HIS A 98 -5.64 0.97 -3.56
CA HIS A 98 -6.63 0.37 -4.47
C HIS A 98 -7.76 1.36 -4.79
N ARG A 99 -8.30 2.05 -3.77
CA ARG A 99 -9.33 3.07 -3.96
C ARG A 99 -8.86 4.17 -4.89
N ILE A 100 -7.67 4.73 -4.65
CA ILE A 100 -7.07 5.78 -5.49
C ILE A 100 -6.96 5.34 -6.95
N ILE A 101 -6.51 4.10 -7.20
CA ILE A 101 -6.39 3.56 -8.57
C ILE A 101 -7.74 3.54 -9.30
N ILE A 102 -8.81 3.12 -8.62
CA ILE A 102 -10.13 2.95 -9.22
C ILE A 102 -10.90 4.27 -9.28
N GLU A 103 -11.02 4.96 -8.15
CA GLU A 103 -11.89 6.12 -7.98
C GLU A 103 -11.23 7.40 -8.50
N ASP A 104 -9.97 7.65 -8.15
CA ASP A 104 -9.30 8.91 -8.50
C ASP A 104 -8.75 8.86 -9.95
N TYR A 105 -8.28 7.70 -10.40
CA TYR A 105 -7.69 7.52 -11.73
C TYR A 105 -8.55 6.72 -12.72
N GLY A 106 -9.71 6.19 -12.31
CA GLY A 106 -10.64 5.50 -13.20
C GLY A 106 -10.13 4.17 -13.78
N VAL A 107 -9.10 3.55 -13.18
CA VAL A 107 -8.52 2.32 -13.71
C VAL A 107 -9.39 1.11 -13.33
N LYS A 108 -9.79 0.33 -14.34
CA LYS A 108 -10.53 -0.92 -14.12
C LYS A 108 -9.59 -2.00 -13.58
N VAL A 109 -9.90 -2.52 -12.40
CA VAL A 109 -9.22 -3.66 -11.78
C VAL A 109 -10.19 -4.84 -11.77
N ASN A 110 -9.70 -6.04 -12.13
CA ASN A 110 -10.53 -7.24 -12.15
C ASN A 110 -11.06 -7.55 -10.74
N ARG A 111 -12.34 -7.90 -10.64
CA ARG A 111 -12.99 -8.28 -9.37
C ARG A 111 -12.23 -9.37 -8.62
N ALA A 112 -11.63 -10.33 -9.32
CA ALA A 112 -10.81 -11.38 -8.71
C ALA A 112 -9.67 -10.82 -7.86
N VAL A 113 -9.01 -9.74 -8.32
CA VAL A 113 -7.93 -9.08 -7.58
C VAL A 113 -8.47 -8.49 -6.27
N LYS A 114 -9.62 -7.80 -6.33
CA LYS A 114 -10.27 -7.25 -5.13
C LYS A 114 -10.66 -8.34 -4.15
N THR A 115 -11.22 -9.46 -4.62
CA THR A 115 -11.59 -10.60 -3.79
C THR A 115 -10.37 -11.19 -3.09
N ASN A 116 -9.28 -11.42 -3.83
CA ASN A 116 -8.05 -12.00 -3.29
C ASN A 116 -7.44 -11.11 -2.20
N ILE A 117 -7.34 -9.80 -2.44
CA ILE A 117 -6.81 -8.85 -1.46
C ILE A 117 -7.69 -8.75 -0.22
N THR A 118 -9.02 -8.78 -0.40
CA THR A 118 -9.95 -8.77 0.73
C THR A 118 -9.83 -10.04 1.56
N ALA A 119 -9.61 -11.20 0.94
CA ALA A 119 -9.41 -12.46 1.64
C ALA A 119 -8.09 -12.46 2.45
N LEU A 120 -7.02 -11.88 1.92
CA LEU A 120 -5.74 -11.75 2.62
C LEU A 120 -5.84 -10.83 3.87
N GLY A 121 -6.62 -9.76 3.81
CA GLY A 121 -6.74 -8.79 4.91
C GLY A 121 -7.76 -9.15 6.00
N LYS A 122 -8.44 -10.30 5.92
CA LYS A 122 -9.49 -10.75 6.85
C LYS A 122 -9.06 -11.88 7.80
N ARG A 123 -7.78 -12.26 7.80
CA ARG A 123 -7.25 -13.23 8.77
C ARG A 123 -6.92 -12.54 10.09
#